data_AF-A0A3L7DZA1-F1
#
_entry.id   AF-A0A3L7DZA1-F1
#
_cell.length_a   1.000
_cell.length_b   1.000
_cell.length_c   1.000
_cell.angle_alpha   90.00
_cell.angle_beta   90.00
_cell.angle_gamma   90.00
#
_symmetry.space_group_name_H-M   'P 1'
#
loop_
_entity.id
_entity.type
_entity.pdbx_description
1 polymer ?
#
loop_
_entity_poly.entity_id
_entity_poly.type
_entity_poly.pdbx_seq_one_letter_code
_entity_poly.pdbx_strand_id
1 'polypeptide(L)' 'MRDIVERVACNSQTGDTYLHLAEMLLEKHEWGLALRAVESALDKGCLADVDGAHSMLREICKRLDTRYGF' A
#
# COMPACT_ATOMS: atom_id res chain seq x y z
N MET A 1 0.94 -1.66 18.40
CA MET A 1 1.77 -0.74 17.57
C MET A 1 1.22 -0.50 16.15
N ARG A 2 0.02 -1.00 15.77
CA ARG A 2 -0.62 -0.73 14.45
C ARG A 2 -1.36 0.62 14.41
N ASP A 3 -2.00 1.01 15.51
CA ASP A 3 -2.80 2.24 15.65
C ASP A 3 -2.06 3.55 15.32
N ILE A 4 -0.78 3.65 15.68
CA ILE A 4 -0.03 4.90 15.52
C ILE A 4 0.24 5.23 14.05
N VAL A 5 0.53 4.22 13.22
CA VAL A 5 0.82 4.44 11.80
C VAL A 5 -0.47 4.78 11.05
N GLU A 6 -1.58 4.10 11.37
CA GLU A 6 -2.89 4.38 10.78
C GLU A 6 -3.41 5.76 11.19
N ARG A 7 -3.24 6.17 12.45
CA ARG A 7 -3.59 7.52 12.92
C ARG A 7 -2.70 8.61 12.33
N VAL A 8 -1.42 8.34 12.09
CA VAL A 8 -0.51 9.27 11.42
C VAL A 8 -0.84 9.38 9.93
N ALA A 9 -1.17 8.28 9.26
CA ALA A 9 -1.63 8.28 7.87
C ALA A 9 -3.01 8.95 7.69
N CYS A 10 -3.88 8.87 8.70
CA CYS A 10 -5.14 9.62 8.71
C CYS A 10 -4.95 11.14 8.89
N ASN A 11 -3.90 11.58 9.61
CA ASN A 11 -3.59 13.01 9.79
C ASN A 11 -2.62 13.57 8.75
N SER A 12 -1.96 12.71 7.97
CA SER A 12 -1.09 13.14 6.88
C SER A 12 -1.93 13.41 5.64
N GLN A 13 -1.76 14.60 5.07
CA GLN A 13 -2.49 15.08 3.89
C GLN A 13 -2.08 14.39 2.57
N THR A 14 -1.19 13.41 2.60
CA THR A 14 -0.56 12.82 1.41
C THR A 14 -0.68 11.30 1.42
N GLY A 15 -1.08 10.74 0.28
CA GLY A 15 -1.15 9.29 0.05
C GLY A 15 0.21 8.58 0.22
N ASP A 16 1.32 9.33 0.20
CA ASP A 16 2.67 8.84 0.46
C ASP A 16 2.83 8.07 1.79
N THR A 17 2.08 8.44 2.84
CA THR A 17 2.17 7.70 4.12
C THR A 17 1.58 6.29 3.99
N TYR A 18 0.55 6.13 3.16
CA TYR A 18 -0.04 4.83 2.87
C TYR A 18 0.86 4.00 1.96
N LEU A 19 1.60 4.62 1.04
CA LEU A 19 2.64 3.93 0.27
C LEU A 19 3.75 3.39 1.16
N HIS A 20 4.24 4.19 2.10
CA HIS A 20 5.28 3.73 3.02
C HIS A 20 4.78 2.59 3.92
N LEU A 21 3.51 2.65 4.35
CA LEU A 21 2.87 1.55 5.06
C LEU A 21 2.78 0.28 4.19
N ALA A 22 2.41 0.42 2.91
CA ALA A 22 2.37 -0.70 1.98
C ALA A 22 3.74 -1.35 1.79
N GLU A 23 4.80 -0.55 1.69
CA GLU A 23 6.18 -1.00 1.56
C GLU A 23 6.62 -1.82 2.80
N MET A 24 6.32 -1.34 4.01
CA MET A 24 6.56 -2.10 5.24
C MET A 24 5.77 -3.42 5.31
N LEU A 25 4.55 -3.45 4.75
CA LEU A 25 3.72 -4.64 4.71
C LEU A 25 4.21 -5.64 3.65
N LEU A 26 4.77 -5.15 2.55
CA LEU A 26 5.47 -5.94 1.53
C LEU A 26 6.67 -6.68 2.12
N GLU A 27 7.52 -6.00 2.90
CA GLU A 27 8.65 -6.62 3.58
C GLU A 27 8.20 -7.73 4.56
N LYS A 28 7.02 -7.56 5.17
CA LYS A 28 6.43 -8.54 6.09
C LYS A 28 5.69 -9.68 5.39
N HIS A 29 5.69 -9.74 4.05
CA HIS A 29 4.91 -10.68 3.26
C HIS A 29 3.39 -10.60 3.52
N GLU A 30 2.90 -9.46 4.01
CA GLU A 30 1.49 -9.20 4.29
C GLU A 30 0.81 -8.57 3.07
N TRP A 31 0.86 -9.28 1.94
CA TRP A 31 0.45 -8.79 0.62
C TRP A 31 -0.99 -8.27 0.54
N GLY A 32 -1.93 -8.90 1.25
CA GLY A 32 -3.33 -8.46 1.27
C GLY A 32 -3.55 -7.14 2.01
N LEU A 33 -2.76 -6.88 3.06
CA LEU A 33 -2.79 -5.60 3.77
C LEU A 33 -2.05 -4.53 2.97
N ALA A 34 -0.93 -4.89 2.32
CA ALA A 34 -0.22 -3.99 1.43
C ALA A 34 -1.12 -3.51 0.28
N LEU A 35 -1.89 -4.40 -0.33
CA LEU A 35 -2.86 -4.06 -1.37
C LEU A 35 -3.86 -2.99 -0.89
N ARG A 36 -4.51 -3.23 0.25
CA ARG A 36 -5.47 -2.26 0.83
C ARG A 36 -4.83 -0.91 1.14
N ALA A 37 -3.57 -0.90 1.57
CA ALA A 37 -2.85 0.34 1.85
C ALA A 37 -2.59 1.12 0.56
N VAL A 38 -2.12 0.46 -0.51
CA VAL A 38 -1.91 1.12 -1.82
C VAL A 38 -3.24 1.61 -2.42
N GLU A 39 -4.31 0.82 -2.34
CA GLU A 39 -5.64 1.26 -2.79
C GLU A 39 -6.13 2.49 -2.01
N SER A 40 -5.94 2.50 -0.69
CA SER A 40 -6.27 3.65 0.15
C SER A 40 -5.42 4.88 -0.18
N ALA A 41 -4.17 4.68 -0.58
CA ALA A 41 -3.29 5.74 -1.04
C ALA A 41 -3.83 6.38 -2.33
N LEU A 42 -4.17 5.54 -3.32
CA LEU A 42 -4.69 5.95 -4.63
C LEU A 42 -6.06 6.63 -4.51
N ASP A 43 -6.95 6.12 -3.64
CA ASP A 43 -8.27 6.69 -3.39
C ASP A 43 -8.19 8.08 -2.72
N LYS A 44 -7.29 8.24 -1.74
CA LYS A 44 -7.05 9.55 -1.09
C LYS A 44 -6.48 10.60 -2.03
N GLY A 45 -5.77 10.18 -3.09
CA GLY A 45 -5.05 11.09 -3.96
C GLY A 45 -3.89 11.81 -3.25
N CYS A 46 -3.36 12.88 -3.86
CA CYS A 46 -2.19 13.60 -3.35
C CYS A 46 -0.98 12.67 -3.09
N LEU A 47 -0.70 11.77 -4.04
CA LEU A 47 0.57 11.06 -4.05
C LEU A 47 1.59 11.90 -4.80
N ALA A 48 2.78 12.04 -4.24
CA ALA A 48 3.91 12.59 -4.99
C ALA A 48 4.25 11.70 -6.19
N ASP A 49 4.09 10.38 -6.06
CA ASP A 49 4.44 9.40 -7.08
C ASP A 49 3.30 8.39 -7.32
N VAL A 50 2.41 8.74 -8.25
CA VAL A 50 1.25 7.91 -8.62
C VAL A 50 1.69 6.68 -9.43
N ASP A 51 2.71 6.82 -10.28
CA ASP A 51 3.27 5.72 -11.08
C ASP A 51 3.91 4.63 -10.22
N GLY A 52 4.63 5.02 -9.17
CA GLY A 52 5.19 4.12 -8.17
C GLY A 52 4.12 3.36 -7.40
N ALA A 53 3.03 4.03 -7.02
CA ALA A 53 1.88 3.37 -6.41
C ALA A 53 1.25 2.30 -7.32
N HIS A 54 1.03 2.63 -8.60
CA HIS A 54 0.50 1.67 -9.56
C HIS A 54 1.46 0.51 -9.83
N SER A 55 2.76 0.77 -9.89
CA SER A 55 3.80 -0.26 -10.06
C SER A 55 3.81 -1.22 -8.88
N MET A 56 3.72 -0.68 -7.66
CA MET A 56 3.64 -1.46 -6.42
C MET A 56 2.36 -2.31 -6.38
N LEU A 57 1.21 -1.75 -6.77
CA LEU A 57 -0.05 -2.48 -6.85
C LEU A 57 0.03 -3.64 -7.85
N ARG A 58 0.63 -3.42 -9.03
CA ARG A 58 0.86 -4.49 -10.02
C ARG A 58 1.75 -5.59 -9.49
N GLU A 59 2.83 -5.25 -8.80
CA GLU A 59 3.72 -6.23 -8.17
C GLU A 59 2.97 -7.08 -7.12
N ILE A 60 2.20 -6.43 -6.24
CA ILE A 60 1.38 -7.11 -5.22
C ILE A 60 0.36 -8.04 -5.88
N CYS A 61 -0.36 -7.57 -6.89
CA CYS A 61 -1.34 -8.38 -7.63
C CYS A 61 -0.66 -9.59 -8.29
N LYS A 62 0.48 -9.40 -8.95
CA LYS A 62 1.23 -10.50 -9.60
C LYS A 62 1.70 -11.54 -8.58
N ARG A 63 2.12 -11.10 -7.39
CA ARG A 63 2.53 -11.98 -6.28
C ARG A 63 1.36 -12.72 -5.65
N LEU A 64 0.19 -12.09 -5.56
CA LEU A 64 -1.05 -12.74 -5.11
C LEU A 64 -1.56 -13.76 -6.13
N ASP A 65 -1.56 -13.40 -7.41
CA ASP A 65 -1.98 -14.26 -8.52
C ASP A 65 -1.12 -15.53 -8.62
N THR A 66 0.21 -15.38 -8.52
CA THR A 66 1.13 -16.53 -8.48
C THR A 66 0.97 -17.41 -7.23
N ARG A 67 0.36 -16.91 -6.15
CA ARG A 67 0.09 -17.70 -4.93
C ARG A 67 -1.26 -18.42 -4.96
N TYR A 68 -2.16 -17.99 -5.84
CA TYR A 68 -3.50 -18.56 -6.03
C TYR A 68 -3.71 -19.20 -7.42
N GLY A 69 -2.63 -19.37 -8.20
CA GLY A 69 -2.66 -19.99 -9.52
C GLY A 69 -3.34 -21.37 -9.48
N PHE A 70 -4.53 -21.43 -10.08
CA PHE A 70 -5.26 -22.66 -10.43
C PHE A 70 -4.59 -23.37 -11.61
#